data_AF-D8R335-F1
#
_entry.id   AF-D8R335-F1
#
_cell.length_a   1.000
_cell.length_b   1.000
_cell.length_c   1.000
_cell.angle_alpha   90.00
_cell.angle_beta   90.00
_cell.angle_gamma   90.00
#
_symmetry.space_group_name_H-M   'P 1'
#
loop_
_entity.id
_entity.type
_entity.pdbx_description
1 polymer ?
#
loop_
_entity_poly.entity_id
_entity_poly.type
_entity_poly.pdbx_seq_one_letter_code
_entity_poly.pdbx_strand_id
1 'polypeptide(L)'
;MAPGDRSGLVRPIAKQSGSDWDDGVLRSFNIKVTRESSFRDFFGVDMPVEFRNPDVAELVSLDLQEYAFGKLKLSSIRSRYVKSLVKRVFAVTRTHRHEESAVDDMSLTLLELFQYDNDDTVVRSRSILDLFMSRGKMQAIPDVVVERLDTAVKMLVQEDKSYDGNFKGHHPEAQLIAEAIAAYQENSRLYERLSMGEYPDQQIIPGIVMLGTCPTFYLIPVTKALAEAVRQGEQPSFDTAVRKKKTLELLAQGDLGGSPSIRRLSSSCMPVQDALTAVQRILGWLTRIAISWQGAELYLESDGEERNGLTLSRTWRTSLFRWEVNKLFGKVEALRFFNWNGYQSANKWHSGNSSPSLQKFYNRSGTLGSTKKRAANAPNFNIIPQKIIITSD
;
A
#
# COMPACT_ATOMS: atom_id res chain seq x y z
N MET A 1 -26.26 48.41 27.59
CA MET A 1 -25.80 47.45 26.57
C MET A 1 -25.80 46.07 27.22
N ALA A 2 -26.67 45.17 26.77
CA ALA A 2 -26.70 43.80 27.28
C ALA A 2 -25.49 43.02 26.71
N PRO A 3 -24.79 42.19 27.49
CA PRO A 3 -23.77 41.30 26.98
C PRO A 3 -24.45 40.31 26.02
N GLY A 4 -24.17 40.47 24.73
CA GLY A 4 -24.70 39.61 23.69
C GLY A 4 -24.21 38.20 23.92
N ASP A 5 -25.14 37.32 24.31
CA ASP A 5 -24.97 35.88 24.43
C ASP A 5 -24.60 35.31 23.07
N ARG A 6 -23.30 35.37 22.74
CA ARG A 6 -22.70 34.57 21.68
C ARG A 6 -22.56 33.17 22.21
N SER A 7 -23.68 32.50 22.46
CA SER A 7 -23.73 31.05 22.49
C SER A 7 -23.27 30.60 21.11
N GLY A 8 -21.95 30.40 21.02
CA GLY A 8 -21.22 30.10 19.79
C GLY A 8 -21.62 28.71 19.35
N LEU A 9 -22.77 28.61 18.68
CA LEU A 9 -23.21 27.43 17.96
C LEU A 9 -22.11 27.10 16.96
N VAL A 10 -21.26 26.15 17.35
CA VAL A 10 -20.27 25.54 16.48
C VAL A 10 -21.06 24.92 15.34
N ARG A 11 -20.88 25.45 14.14
CA ARG A 11 -21.58 24.93 12.97
C ARG A 11 -21.06 23.52 12.71
N PRO A 12 -21.96 22.53 12.52
CA PRO A 12 -21.53 21.19 12.12
C PRO A 12 -20.69 21.26 10.85
N ILE A 13 -19.63 20.45 10.78
CA ILE A 13 -18.77 20.37 9.60
C ILE A 13 -19.57 19.66 8.50
N ALA A 14 -19.62 20.26 7.31
CA ALA A 14 -20.41 19.70 6.20
C ALA A 14 -19.82 18.37 5.71
N LYS A 15 -20.70 17.46 5.29
CA LYS A 15 -20.33 16.17 4.68
C LYS A 15 -19.63 16.40 3.34
N GLN A 16 -18.45 15.78 3.14
CA GLN A 16 -17.60 15.95 1.95
C GLN A 16 -16.91 14.63 1.57
N SER A 17 -16.58 14.44 0.29
CA SER A 17 -15.77 13.29 -0.17
C SER A 17 -14.34 13.48 0.31
N GLY A 18 -13.56 12.40 0.46
CA GLY A 18 -12.14 12.53 0.81
C GLY A 18 -11.37 13.39 -0.20
N SER A 19 -11.73 13.30 -1.48
CA SER A 19 -11.17 14.12 -2.58
C SER A 19 -11.50 15.61 -2.48
N ASP A 20 -12.53 15.98 -1.73
CA ASP A 20 -13.00 17.36 -1.59
C ASP A 20 -12.40 18.04 -0.34
N TRP A 21 -11.62 17.31 0.47
CA TRP A 21 -11.01 17.88 1.67
C TRP A 21 -9.93 18.88 1.28
N ASP A 22 -9.93 20.01 1.99
CA ASP A 22 -8.94 21.07 1.87
C ASP A 22 -8.34 21.43 3.25
N ASP A 23 -7.45 22.42 3.26
CA ASP A 23 -6.84 22.89 4.51
C ASP A 23 -7.87 23.46 5.51
N GLY A 24 -9.03 23.92 5.02
CA GLY A 24 -10.15 24.39 5.84
C GLY A 24 -10.81 23.26 6.62
N VAL A 25 -11.00 22.10 5.97
CA VAL A 25 -11.49 20.89 6.62
C VAL A 25 -10.49 20.37 7.66
N LEU A 26 -9.19 20.32 7.32
CA LEU A 26 -8.15 19.91 8.28
C LEU A 26 -8.15 20.81 9.53
N ARG A 27 -8.24 22.13 9.36
CA ARG A 27 -8.36 23.08 10.48
C ARG A 27 -9.62 22.86 11.31
N SER A 28 -10.74 22.52 10.67
CA SER A 28 -12.00 22.27 11.36
C SER A 28 -11.94 21.02 12.26
N PHE A 29 -11.06 20.06 11.94
CA PHE A 29 -10.79 18.89 12.78
C PHE A 29 -9.52 19.03 13.65
N ASN A 30 -8.98 20.25 13.81
CA ASN A 30 -7.74 20.53 14.55
C ASN A 30 -6.55 19.65 14.11
N ILE A 31 -6.48 19.31 12.83
CA ILE A 31 -5.37 18.55 12.26
C ILE A 31 -4.29 19.53 11.82
N LYS A 32 -3.07 19.34 12.32
CA LYS A 32 -1.91 20.18 12.03
C LYS A 32 -0.83 19.33 11.38
N VAL A 33 -0.39 19.74 10.20
CA VAL A 33 0.72 19.09 9.50
C VAL A 33 2.03 19.77 9.87
N THR A 34 2.92 19.02 10.51
CA THR A 34 4.22 19.46 10.98
C THR A 34 5.31 18.88 10.11
N ARG A 35 6.30 19.70 9.76
CA ARG A 35 7.39 19.29 8.88
C ARG A 35 8.57 18.78 9.70
N GLU A 36 9.07 17.62 9.34
CA GLU A 36 10.23 16.99 9.96
C GLU A 36 11.48 17.15 9.09
N SER A 37 12.52 17.74 9.66
CA SER A 37 13.81 17.95 8.98
C SER A 37 14.78 16.79 9.19
N SER A 38 14.68 16.05 10.31
CA SER A 38 15.51 14.88 10.61
C SER A 38 14.93 13.61 10.02
N PHE A 39 15.76 12.78 9.40
CA PHE A 39 15.36 11.44 8.96
C PHE A 39 15.08 10.53 10.17
N ARG A 40 16.00 10.57 11.15
CA ARG A 40 15.90 9.78 12.37
C ARG A 40 14.65 10.11 13.15
N ASP A 41 14.31 11.39 13.27
CA ASP A 41 13.14 11.79 14.05
C ASP A 41 11.87 11.30 13.35
N PHE A 42 11.80 11.40 12.02
CA PHE A 42 10.63 10.94 11.26
C PHE A 42 10.49 9.42 11.28
N PHE A 43 11.53 8.65 10.95
CA PHE A 43 11.44 7.18 10.81
C PHE A 43 11.74 6.39 12.07
N GLY A 44 12.28 7.02 13.11
CA GLY A 44 12.73 6.34 14.32
C GLY A 44 14.03 5.55 14.16
N VAL A 45 14.66 5.59 12.98
CA VAL A 45 15.90 4.86 12.68
C VAL A 45 16.92 5.75 11.99
N ASP A 46 18.20 5.45 12.18
CA ASP A 46 19.25 6.09 11.41
C ASP A 46 19.13 5.71 9.93
N MET A 47 19.60 6.61 9.07
CA MET A 47 19.58 6.38 7.63
C MET A 47 20.44 5.13 7.31
N PRO A 48 19.86 4.06 6.77
CA PRO A 48 20.59 2.83 6.49
C PRO A 48 21.75 3.09 5.53
N VAL A 49 22.91 2.49 5.79
CA VAL A 49 24.10 2.67 4.94
C VAL A 49 24.11 1.64 3.81
N GLU A 50 23.53 0.46 4.04
CA GLU A 50 23.56 -0.69 3.12
C GLU A 50 22.17 -1.23 2.82
N PHE A 51 22.00 -1.81 1.63
CA PHE A 51 20.75 -2.41 1.17
C PHE A 51 20.88 -3.93 1.14
N ARG A 52 20.01 -4.64 1.87
CA ARG A 52 19.97 -6.11 1.88
C ARG A 52 19.30 -6.71 0.65
N ASN A 53 18.38 -5.97 0.02
CA ASN A 53 17.67 -6.42 -1.17
C ASN A 53 18.57 -6.20 -2.41
N PRO A 54 18.97 -7.28 -3.12
CA PRO A 54 19.87 -7.17 -4.27
C PRO A 54 19.27 -6.37 -5.44
N ASP A 55 17.94 -6.40 -5.62
CA ASP A 55 17.26 -5.64 -6.66
C ASP A 55 17.32 -4.14 -6.36
N VAL A 56 17.23 -3.78 -5.08
CA VAL A 56 17.41 -2.39 -4.68
C VAL A 56 18.86 -1.96 -4.88
N ALA A 57 19.82 -2.79 -4.47
CA ALA A 57 21.22 -2.49 -4.68
C ALA A 57 21.53 -2.28 -6.17
N GLU A 58 20.96 -3.12 -7.05
CA GLU A 58 21.02 -2.93 -8.50
C GLU A 58 20.43 -1.58 -8.90
N LEU A 59 19.20 -1.27 -8.50
CA LEU A 59 18.53 0.00 -8.83
C LEU A 59 19.33 1.24 -8.41
N VAL A 60 19.87 1.24 -7.19
CA VAL A 60 20.67 2.35 -6.66
C VAL A 60 22.01 2.48 -7.40
N SER A 61 22.54 1.37 -7.93
CA SER A 61 23.77 1.37 -8.72
C SER A 61 23.59 1.81 -10.18
N LEU A 62 22.36 1.79 -10.70
CA LEU A 62 22.10 2.24 -12.07
C LEU A 62 22.36 3.73 -12.18
N ASP A 63 22.93 4.19 -13.29
CA ASP A 63 22.85 5.57 -13.72
C ASP A 63 21.66 5.75 -14.67
N LEU A 64 20.55 6.29 -14.15
CA LEU A 64 19.35 6.50 -14.95
C LEU A 64 19.56 7.56 -16.04
N GLN A 65 20.57 8.43 -15.91
CA GLN A 65 20.91 9.39 -16.97
C GLN A 65 21.42 8.67 -18.21
N GLU A 66 22.26 7.65 -18.03
CA GLU A 66 22.71 6.82 -19.14
C GLU A 66 21.55 6.19 -19.89
N TYR A 67 20.47 5.83 -19.20
CA TYR A 67 19.25 5.35 -19.84
C TYR A 67 18.53 6.44 -20.65
N ALA A 68 18.45 7.66 -20.11
CA ALA A 68 17.85 8.80 -20.83
C ALA A 68 18.54 9.08 -22.16
N PHE A 69 19.87 8.92 -22.20
CA PHE A 69 20.72 9.09 -23.38
C PHE A 69 20.88 7.81 -24.22
N GLY A 70 20.19 6.72 -23.90
CA GLY A 70 20.25 5.46 -24.64
C GLY A 70 21.56 4.68 -24.51
N LYS A 71 22.42 5.07 -23.57
CA LYS A 71 23.68 4.37 -23.25
C LYS A 71 23.42 3.12 -22.40
N LEU A 72 22.54 3.21 -21.41
CA LEU A 72 22.10 2.05 -20.61
C LEU A 72 21.09 1.23 -21.42
N LYS A 73 21.35 -0.06 -21.60
CA LYS A 73 20.41 -0.97 -22.26
C LYS A 73 19.54 -1.65 -21.19
N LEU A 74 18.21 -1.66 -21.33
CA LEU A 74 17.35 -2.41 -20.40
C LEU A 74 17.68 -3.90 -20.33
N SER A 75 18.33 -4.46 -21.36
CA SER A 75 18.78 -5.85 -21.35
C SER A 75 19.94 -6.10 -20.39
N SER A 76 20.69 -5.08 -19.96
CA SER A 76 21.75 -5.22 -18.96
C SER A 76 21.23 -5.26 -17.52
N ILE A 77 19.99 -4.80 -17.28
CA ILE A 77 19.34 -4.88 -15.98
C ILE A 77 18.87 -6.32 -15.74
N ARG A 78 19.37 -6.92 -14.66
CA ARG A 78 19.12 -8.30 -14.24
C ARG A 78 17.72 -8.44 -13.66
N SER A 79 17.37 -7.63 -12.66
CA SER A 79 16.06 -7.71 -12.03
C SER A 79 14.95 -7.24 -12.97
N ARG A 80 13.90 -8.06 -13.05
CA ARG A 80 12.64 -7.71 -13.75
C ARG A 80 11.93 -6.53 -13.09
N TYR A 81 11.99 -6.43 -11.75
CA TYR A 81 11.33 -5.38 -10.99
C TYR A 81 12.01 -4.03 -11.23
N VAL A 82 13.35 -4.00 -11.14
CA VAL A 82 14.16 -2.82 -11.45
C VAL A 82 13.90 -2.35 -12.89
N LYS A 83 13.94 -3.28 -13.85
CA LYS A 83 13.66 -2.98 -15.26
C LYS A 83 12.27 -2.41 -15.48
N SER A 84 11.26 -2.95 -14.81
CA SER A 84 9.88 -2.44 -14.86
C SER A 84 9.82 -1.03 -14.29
N LEU A 85 10.40 -0.81 -13.11
CA LEU A 85 10.41 0.49 -12.45
C LEU A 85 11.10 1.56 -13.29
N VAL A 86 12.26 1.25 -13.89
CA VAL A 86 12.96 2.18 -14.80
C VAL A 86 12.06 2.58 -15.96
N LYS A 87 11.34 1.64 -16.59
CA LYS A 87 10.38 1.99 -17.67
C LYS A 87 9.31 2.94 -17.17
N ARG A 88 8.74 2.71 -15.98
CA ARG A 88 7.66 3.52 -15.43
C ARG A 88 8.13 4.92 -14.99
N VAL A 89 9.31 5.04 -14.38
CA VAL A 89 9.96 6.34 -14.10
C VAL A 89 10.11 7.15 -15.39
N PHE A 90 10.52 6.50 -16.49
CA PHE A 90 10.63 7.17 -17.78
C PHE A 90 9.29 7.51 -18.41
N ALA A 91 8.25 6.69 -18.20
CA ALA A 91 6.89 7.03 -18.60
C ALA A 91 6.40 8.29 -17.87
N VAL A 92 6.58 8.38 -16.55
CA VAL A 92 6.21 9.56 -15.76
C VAL A 92 6.97 10.82 -16.21
N THR A 93 8.26 10.70 -16.54
CA THR A 93 9.11 11.86 -16.88
C THR A 93 9.05 12.29 -18.36
N ARG A 94 8.71 11.39 -19.29
CA ARG A 94 8.71 11.69 -20.74
C ARG A 94 7.33 11.89 -21.35
N THR A 95 6.27 11.48 -20.68
CA THR A 95 4.93 11.61 -21.28
C THR A 95 4.52 13.08 -21.29
N HIS A 96 4.63 13.72 -22.45
CA HIS A 96 3.92 14.98 -22.75
C HIS A 96 2.38 14.84 -22.65
N ARG A 97 1.90 13.62 -22.40
CA ARG A 97 0.49 13.25 -22.37
C ARG A 97 -0.13 13.21 -20.98
N HIS A 98 0.63 13.54 -19.92
CA HIS A 98 0.13 13.54 -18.53
C HIS A 98 -0.79 12.35 -18.27
N GLU A 99 -0.33 11.14 -18.64
CA GLU A 99 -1.13 9.95 -18.43
C GLU A 99 -1.26 9.78 -16.92
N GLU A 100 -2.42 10.15 -16.36
CA GLU A 100 -2.69 10.12 -14.91
C GLU A 100 -2.29 8.78 -14.30
N SER A 101 -2.48 7.68 -15.04
CA SER A 101 -2.13 6.34 -14.57
C SER A 101 -0.63 6.06 -14.43
N ALA A 102 0.26 6.89 -15.01
CA ALA A 102 1.70 6.59 -15.01
C ALA A 102 2.32 6.68 -13.60
N VAL A 103 1.83 7.60 -12.77
CA VAL A 103 2.30 7.76 -11.38
C VAL A 103 1.78 6.62 -10.51
N ASP A 104 0.52 6.23 -10.66
CA ASP A 104 -0.08 5.07 -10.00
C ASP A 104 0.72 3.80 -10.31
N ASP A 105 0.96 3.56 -11.60
CA ASP A 105 1.71 2.45 -12.13
C ASP A 105 3.13 2.38 -11.56
N MET A 106 3.82 3.51 -11.53
CA MET A 106 5.16 3.61 -10.95
C MET A 106 5.12 3.29 -9.46
N SER A 107 4.12 3.80 -8.74
CA SER A 107 3.95 3.59 -7.30
C SER A 107 3.66 2.12 -6.95
N LEU A 108 2.86 1.42 -7.76
CA LEU A 108 2.64 -0.03 -7.62
C LEU A 108 3.95 -0.80 -7.73
N THR A 109 4.68 -0.64 -8.84
CA THR A 109 5.94 -1.35 -9.07
C THR A 109 7.03 -0.97 -8.06
N LEU A 110 6.97 0.25 -7.53
CA LEU A 110 7.85 0.70 -6.47
C LEU A 110 7.62 -0.07 -5.16
N LEU A 111 6.36 -0.22 -4.76
CA LEU A 111 5.99 -0.98 -3.57
C LEU A 111 6.26 -2.48 -3.72
N GLU A 112 6.01 -3.04 -4.91
CA GLU A 112 6.39 -4.43 -5.27
C GLU A 112 7.90 -4.66 -5.11
N LEU A 113 8.74 -3.75 -5.63
CA LEU A 113 10.20 -3.84 -5.52
C LEU A 113 10.66 -3.87 -4.05
N PHE A 114 9.98 -3.13 -3.18
CA PHE A 114 10.24 -3.10 -1.74
C PHE A 114 9.55 -4.20 -0.95
N GLN A 115 8.96 -5.19 -1.63
CA GLN A 115 8.32 -6.35 -1.01
C GLN A 115 7.15 -5.95 -0.08
N TYR A 116 6.45 -4.86 -0.39
CA TYR A 116 5.13 -4.57 0.19
C TYR A 116 4.01 -5.38 -0.47
N ASP A 117 4.30 -6.01 -1.60
CA ASP A 117 3.49 -7.08 -2.18
C ASP A 117 4.18 -8.41 -1.87
N ASN A 118 3.65 -9.18 -0.93
CA ASN A 118 4.22 -10.42 -0.43
C ASN A 118 3.12 -11.39 0.06
N ASP A 119 3.49 -12.47 0.73
CA ASP A 119 2.54 -13.51 1.16
C ASP A 119 1.43 -12.99 2.11
N ASP A 120 1.69 -11.93 2.87
CA ASP A 120 0.77 -11.39 3.88
C ASP A 120 0.13 -10.06 3.46
N THR A 121 0.68 -9.40 2.45
CA THR A 121 0.28 -8.05 2.03
C THR A 121 0.12 -7.96 0.52
N VAL A 122 -0.92 -7.26 0.08
CA VAL A 122 -1.21 -7.01 -1.32
C VAL A 122 -1.19 -5.52 -1.60
N VAL A 123 -0.57 -5.15 -2.71
CA VAL A 123 -0.60 -3.78 -3.22
C VAL A 123 -1.72 -3.66 -4.25
N ARG A 124 -2.61 -2.69 -4.10
CA ARG A 124 -3.78 -2.50 -4.97
C ARG A 124 -3.93 -1.06 -5.39
N SER A 125 -4.41 -0.82 -6.60
CA SER A 125 -4.83 0.50 -7.05
C SER A 125 -6.32 0.73 -6.85
N ARG A 126 -6.72 1.98 -6.58
CA ARG A 126 -8.12 2.44 -6.57
C ARG A 126 -9.04 1.62 -5.66
N SER A 127 -8.55 1.22 -4.49
CA SER A 127 -9.41 0.64 -3.46
C SER A 127 -10.41 1.68 -3.00
N ILE A 128 -11.69 1.30 -2.89
CA ILE A 128 -12.73 2.19 -2.37
C ILE A 128 -12.85 1.95 -0.88
N LEU A 129 -12.59 2.99 -0.10
CA LEU A 129 -12.75 3.00 1.35
C LEU A 129 -14.03 3.75 1.73
N ASP A 130 -14.73 3.24 2.73
CA ASP A 130 -15.90 3.90 3.28
C ASP A 130 -15.48 4.99 4.28
N LEU A 131 -15.64 6.26 3.92
CA LEU A 131 -15.44 7.39 4.83
C LEU A 131 -16.77 7.76 5.49
N PHE A 132 -16.90 7.54 6.79
CA PHE A 132 -18.04 8.03 7.55
C PHE A 132 -17.74 9.44 8.06
N MET A 133 -18.50 10.41 7.59
CA MET A 133 -18.35 11.83 7.89
C MET A 133 -19.71 12.50 8.09
N SER A 134 -19.84 13.30 9.16
CA SER A 134 -21.05 14.09 9.45
C SER A 134 -22.34 13.25 9.39
N ARG A 135 -22.28 12.07 10.01
CA ARG A 135 -23.34 11.04 10.11
C ARG A 135 -23.77 10.45 8.76
N GLY A 136 -22.98 10.67 7.72
CA GLY A 136 -23.20 10.12 6.40
C GLY A 136 -22.02 9.27 5.93
N LYS A 137 -22.32 8.32 5.04
CA LYS A 137 -21.31 7.58 4.30
C LYS A 137 -20.86 8.38 3.07
N MET A 138 -19.55 8.47 2.87
CA MET A 138 -18.83 9.04 1.73
C MET A 138 -17.79 8.04 1.23
N GLN A 139 -17.16 8.36 0.11
CA GLN A 139 -16.09 7.56 -0.47
C GLN A 139 -14.75 8.26 -0.29
N ALA A 140 -13.73 7.45 -0.06
CA ALA A 140 -12.34 7.84 -0.14
C ALA A 140 -11.65 6.81 -1.05
N ILE A 141 -10.92 7.26 -2.07
CA ILE A 141 -10.39 6.38 -3.11
C ILE A 141 -8.90 6.70 -3.26
N PRO A 142 -8.04 6.13 -2.42
CA PRO A 142 -6.60 6.23 -2.61
C PRO A 142 -6.19 5.66 -3.97
N ASP A 143 -5.17 6.27 -4.57
CA ASP A 143 -4.65 5.82 -5.87
C ASP A 143 -3.98 4.45 -5.74
N VAL A 144 -3.17 4.25 -4.69
CA VAL A 144 -2.59 2.95 -4.32
C VAL A 144 -2.71 2.70 -2.82
N VAL A 145 -2.95 1.45 -2.43
CA VAL A 145 -3.05 0.99 -1.05
C VAL A 145 -2.23 -0.28 -0.84
N VAL A 146 -1.66 -0.42 0.35
CA VAL A 146 -1.12 -1.69 0.85
C VAL A 146 -2.08 -2.25 1.88
N GLU A 147 -2.64 -3.42 1.61
CA GLU A 147 -3.61 -4.11 2.47
C GLU A 147 -2.96 -5.40 3.00
N ARG A 148 -3.14 -5.72 4.29
CA ARG A 148 -2.93 -7.09 4.78
C ARG A 148 -4.08 -7.97 4.29
N LEU A 149 -3.79 -9.20 3.87
CA LEU A 149 -4.80 -10.12 3.31
C LEU A 149 -5.95 -10.43 4.28
N ASP A 150 -5.69 -10.38 5.58
CA ASP A 150 -6.60 -10.82 6.63
C ASP A 150 -7.28 -9.67 7.40
N THR A 151 -6.75 -8.45 7.36
CA THR A 151 -7.03 -7.49 8.43
C THR A 151 -7.25 -6.06 8.00
N ALA A 152 -6.29 -5.41 7.34
CA ALA A 152 -6.24 -3.96 7.42
C ALA A 152 -5.49 -3.28 6.28
N VAL A 153 -5.96 -2.09 5.93
CA VAL A 153 -5.17 -1.09 5.21
C VAL A 153 -4.01 -0.66 6.08
N LYS A 154 -2.80 -0.80 5.55
CA LYS A 154 -1.54 -0.47 6.22
C LYS A 154 -0.92 0.84 5.74
N MET A 155 -0.98 1.11 4.44
CA MET A 155 -0.33 2.27 3.82
C MET A 155 -1.20 2.78 2.67
N LEU A 156 -1.18 4.09 2.48
CA LEU A 156 -1.86 4.77 1.38
C LEU A 156 -0.87 5.55 0.51
N VAL A 157 -1.15 5.65 -0.78
CA VAL A 157 -0.43 6.50 -1.72
C VAL A 157 -1.45 7.31 -2.51
N GLN A 158 -1.19 8.61 -2.62
CA GLN A 158 -2.03 9.58 -3.32
C GLN A 158 -1.19 10.34 -4.35
N GLU A 159 -1.59 10.37 -5.61
CA GLU A 159 -1.01 11.25 -6.62
C GLU A 159 -1.37 12.71 -6.31
N ASP A 160 -0.37 13.58 -6.42
CA ASP A 160 -0.55 15.03 -6.44
C ASP A 160 -0.78 15.50 -7.88
N LYS A 161 -2.05 15.78 -8.21
CA LYS A 161 -2.48 16.24 -9.54
C LYS A 161 -2.46 17.76 -9.67
N SER A 162 -1.88 18.49 -8.70
CA SER A 162 -1.85 19.96 -8.72
C SER A 162 -1.10 20.57 -9.92
N TYR A 163 -0.31 19.76 -10.64
CA TYR A 163 0.36 20.18 -11.88
C TYR A 163 -0.59 20.32 -13.07
N ASP A 164 -1.75 19.66 -13.06
CA ASP A 164 -2.77 19.81 -14.09
C ASP A 164 -3.68 21.00 -13.75
N GLY A 165 -3.69 22.00 -14.63
CA GLY A 165 -4.48 23.23 -14.48
C GLY A 165 -5.99 23.02 -14.39
N ASN A 166 -6.48 21.82 -14.70
CA ASN A 166 -7.88 21.42 -14.50
C ASN A 166 -8.20 21.11 -13.02
N PHE A 167 -7.19 20.79 -12.20
CA PHE A 167 -7.34 20.41 -10.79
C PHE A 167 -7.06 21.58 -9.84
N LYS A 168 -7.58 22.77 -10.16
CA LYS A 168 -7.49 23.94 -9.27
C LYS A 168 -8.19 23.64 -7.95
N GLY A 169 -7.43 23.68 -6.86
CA GLY A 169 -7.93 23.37 -5.52
C GLY A 169 -7.80 21.89 -5.14
N HIS A 170 -7.00 21.09 -5.86
CA HIS A 170 -6.61 19.77 -5.36
C HIS A 170 -5.66 19.91 -4.17
N HIS A 171 -6.03 19.28 -3.05
CA HIS A 171 -5.26 19.26 -1.81
C HIS A 171 -4.86 17.81 -1.47
N PRO A 172 -3.83 17.25 -2.14
CA PRO A 172 -3.47 15.83 -1.99
C PRO A 172 -3.13 15.44 -0.55
N GLU A 173 -2.59 16.38 0.23
CA GLU A 173 -2.31 16.17 1.66
C GLU A 173 -3.59 16.00 2.48
N ALA A 174 -4.60 16.86 2.26
CA ALA A 174 -5.88 16.78 2.95
C ALA A 174 -6.66 15.53 2.54
N GLN A 175 -6.63 15.19 1.23
CA GLN A 175 -7.20 13.96 0.71
C GLN A 175 -6.56 12.72 1.34
N LEU A 176 -5.22 12.63 1.37
CA LEU A 176 -4.51 11.50 1.97
C LEU A 176 -4.86 11.33 3.46
N ILE A 177 -5.02 12.42 4.20
CA ILE A 177 -5.44 12.38 5.61
C ILE A 177 -6.89 11.89 5.74
N ALA A 178 -7.79 12.32 4.87
CA ALA A 178 -9.16 11.82 4.84
C ALA A 178 -9.21 10.30 4.57
N GLU A 179 -8.41 9.84 3.62
CA GLU A 179 -8.27 8.42 3.28
C GLU A 179 -7.68 7.60 4.43
N ALA A 180 -6.70 8.14 5.16
CA ALA A 180 -6.18 7.50 6.36
C ALA A 180 -7.26 7.34 7.45
N ILE A 181 -8.10 8.35 7.64
CA ILE A 181 -9.23 8.26 8.58
C ILE A 181 -10.25 7.22 8.11
N ALA A 182 -10.55 7.16 6.80
CA ALA A 182 -11.41 6.13 6.23
C ALA A 182 -10.83 4.72 6.43
N ALA A 183 -9.52 4.55 6.19
CA ALA A 183 -8.81 3.30 6.43
C ALA A 183 -8.90 2.85 7.89
N TYR A 184 -8.71 3.76 8.86
CA TYR A 184 -8.90 3.44 10.27
C TYR A 184 -10.33 2.98 10.59
N GLN A 185 -11.34 3.69 10.08
CA GLN A 185 -12.75 3.35 10.27
C GLN A 185 -13.08 1.96 9.68
N GLU A 186 -12.58 1.67 8.47
CA GLU A 186 -12.71 0.38 7.78
C GLU A 186 -12.04 -0.75 8.57
N ASN A 187 -10.79 -0.54 9.00
CA ASN A 187 -10.02 -1.50 9.79
C ASN A 187 -10.71 -1.82 11.11
N SER A 188 -11.18 -0.81 11.84
CA SER A 188 -11.92 -0.98 13.10
C SER A 188 -13.19 -1.81 12.89
N ARG A 189 -13.95 -1.53 11.82
CA ARG A 189 -15.17 -2.28 11.47
C ARG A 189 -14.86 -3.72 11.05
N LEU A 190 -13.75 -3.95 10.37
CA LEU A 190 -13.33 -5.29 9.97
C LEU A 190 -12.92 -6.11 11.20
N TYR A 191 -12.18 -5.53 12.15
CA TYR A 191 -11.85 -6.16 13.43
C TYR A 191 -13.08 -6.62 14.22
N GLU A 192 -14.10 -5.75 14.32
CA GLU A 192 -15.37 -6.08 14.96
C GLU A 192 -16.07 -7.23 14.23
N ARG A 193 -16.17 -7.17 12.90
CA ARG A 193 -16.81 -8.22 12.09
C ARG A 193 -16.12 -9.58 12.20
N LEU A 194 -14.79 -9.59 12.33
CA LEU A 194 -13.99 -10.81 12.47
C LEU A 194 -13.89 -11.28 13.92
N SER A 195 -14.53 -10.58 14.88
CA SER A 195 -14.48 -10.92 16.31
C SER A 195 -13.04 -11.00 16.83
N MET A 196 -12.15 -10.13 16.34
CA MET A 196 -10.73 -10.08 16.71
C MET A 196 -10.46 -9.28 17.99
N GLY A 197 -11.52 -8.93 18.73
CA GLY A 197 -11.44 -8.10 19.94
C GLY A 197 -11.60 -6.60 19.64
N GLU A 198 -11.17 -5.77 20.59
CA GLU A 198 -11.22 -4.32 20.45
C GLU A 198 -10.09 -3.83 19.54
N TYR A 199 -10.42 -2.97 18.58
CA TYR A 199 -9.42 -2.32 17.74
C TYR A 199 -8.64 -1.27 18.53
N PRO A 200 -7.32 -1.08 18.32
CA PRO A 200 -6.54 -0.10 19.06
C PRO A 200 -7.12 1.31 18.97
N ASP A 201 -7.15 2.02 20.09
CA ASP A 201 -7.65 3.41 20.17
C ASP A 201 -6.83 4.41 19.33
N GLN A 202 -5.64 4.00 18.87
CA GLN A 202 -4.79 4.77 17.97
C GLN A 202 -4.03 3.86 17.02
N GLN A 203 -3.93 4.28 15.76
CA GLN A 203 -3.08 3.66 14.75
C GLN A 203 -2.33 4.76 13.99
N ILE A 204 -1.05 4.56 13.71
CA ILE A 204 -0.35 5.40 12.73
C ILE A 204 -0.57 4.77 11.37
N ILE A 205 -1.35 5.44 10.51
CA ILE A 205 -1.51 5.05 9.12
C ILE A 205 -0.57 5.91 8.31
N PRO A 206 0.45 5.32 7.69
CA PRO A 206 1.38 6.13 6.97
C PRO A 206 0.92 6.32 5.52
N GLY A 207 1.38 7.42 4.93
CA GLY A 207 0.97 7.80 3.59
C GLY A 207 2.09 8.39 2.76
N ILE A 208 1.93 8.31 1.45
CA ILE A 208 2.84 8.89 0.46
C ILE A 208 2.03 9.78 -0.48
N VAL A 209 2.40 11.05 -0.62
CA VAL A 209 1.93 11.89 -1.72
C VAL A 209 2.98 11.90 -2.83
N MET A 210 2.58 11.53 -4.05
CA MET A 210 3.44 11.43 -5.23
C MET A 210 3.23 12.62 -6.16
N LEU A 211 4.17 13.56 -6.18
CA LEU A 211 4.21 14.60 -7.22
C LEU A 211 5.13 14.14 -8.36
N GLY A 212 4.54 13.51 -9.38
CA GLY A 212 5.28 12.82 -10.43
C GLY A 212 6.18 11.73 -9.81
N THR A 213 7.49 11.90 -9.89
CA THR A 213 8.45 10.97 -9.30
C THR A 213 8.96 11.35 -7.91
N CYS A 214 8.43 12.43 -7.32
CA CYS A 214 8.88 13.00 -6.05
C CYS A 214 7.90 12.69 -4.91
N PRO A 215 8.14 11.67 -4.09
CA PRO A 215 7.31 11.36 -2.96
C PRO A 215 7.53 12.33 -1.80
N THR A 216 6.46 12.53 -1.04
CA THR A 216 6.42 13.17 0.27
C THR A 216 5.73 12.24 1.25
N PHE A 217 6.30 12.08 2.44
CA PHE A 217 5.91 11.02 3.37
C PHE A 217 5.18 11.60 4.55
N TYR A 218 4.21 10.85 5.02
CA TYR A 218 3.34 11.22 6.13
C TYR A 218 3.25 10.10 7.14
N LEU A 219 3.31 10.47 8.43
CA LEU A 219 2.85 9.64 9.53
C LEU A 219 1.57 10.27 10.06
N ILE A 220 0.44 9.59 9.88
CA ILE A 220 -0.89 10.11 10.22
C ILE A 220 -1.39 9.34 11.43
N PRO A 221 -1.20 9.86 12.66
CA PRO A 221 -1.79 9.24 13.85
C PRO A 221 -3.30 9.44 13.80
N VAL A 222 -4.04 8.36 13.55
CA VAL A 222 -5.50 8.36 13.60
C VAL A 222 -5.91 7.73 14.92
N THR A 223 -6.61 8.52 15.74
CA THR A 223 -7.21 8.02 16.99
C THR A 223 -8.68 7.69 16.77
N LYS A 224 -9.22 6.80 17.60
CA LYS A 224 -10.66 6.51 17.69
C LYS A 224 -11.47 7.79 17.91
N ALA A 225 -10.98 8.67 18.78
CA ALA A 225 -11.60 9.95 19.06
C ALA A 225 -11.65 10.87 17.82
N LEU A 226 -10.59 10.88 17.00
CA LEU A 226 -10.57 11.65 15.75
C LEU A 226 -11.54 11.05 14.73
N ALA A 227 -11.48 9.73 14.54
CA ALA A 227 -12.37 9.02 13.63
C ALA A 227 -13.85 9.23 14.01
N GLU A 228 -14.16 9.26 15.32
CA GLU A 228 -15.50 9.54 15.84
C GLU A 228 -15.91 11.01 15.63
N ALA A 229 -15.02 11.97 15.89
CA ALA A 229 -15.29 13.38 15.63
C ALA A 229 -15.60 13.64 14.15
N VAL A 230 -14.82 13.05 13.23
CA VAL A 230 -15.09 13.08 11.78
C VAL A 230 -16.44 12.43 11.47
N ARG A 231 -16.70 11.24 12.02
CA ARG A 231 -17.96 10.53 11.85
C ARG A 231 -19.16 11.36 12.28
N GLN A 232 -19.07 12.13 13.36
CA GLN A 232 -20.16 12.99 13.83
C GLN A 232 -20.22 14.35 13.13
N GLY A 233 -19.13 14.77 12.46
CA GLY A 233 -19.00 16.12 11.89
C GLY A 233 -18.77 17.18 12.97
N GLU A 234 -18.11 16.78 14.06
CA GLU A 234 -17.86 17.61 15.24
C GLU A 234 -16.38 18.01 15.30
N GLN A 235 -16.11 19.23 15.74
CA GLN A 235 -14.74 19.68 15.97
C GLN A 235 -14.20 19.02 17.25
N PRO A 236 -13.08 18.26 17.18
CA PRO A 236 -12.49 17.65 18.36
C PRO A 236 -11.93 18.72 19.31
N SER A 237 -11.84 18.41 20.61
CA SER A 237 -11.23 19.29 21.63
C SER A 237 -9.71 19.15 21.71
N PHE A 238 -9.13 18.23 20.96
CA PHE A 238 -7.70 17.94 20.93
C PHE A 238 -7.12 18.25 19.55
N ASP A 239 -5.80 18.42 19.49
CA ASP A 239 -5.05 18.56 18.25
C ASP A 239 -4.55 17.20 17.75
N THR A 240 -4.56 17.00 16.44
CA THR A 240 -3.86 15.86 15.80
C THR A 240 -2.65 16.37 15.04
N ALA A 241 -1.46 15.91 15.42
CA ALA A 241 -0.21 16.28 14.77
C ALA A 241 0.19 15.24 13.71
N VAL A 242 -0.01 15.57 12.44
CA VAL A 242 0.49 14.78 11.30
C VAL A 242 1.93 15.19 11.04
N ARG A 243 2.81 14.22 10.84
CA ARG A 243 4.23 14.48 10.55
C ARG A 243 4.47 14.33 9.06
N LYS A 244 5.24 15.25 8.47
CA LYS A 244 5.52 15.33 7.04
C LYS A 244 7.01 15.39 6.75
N LYS A 245 7.49 14.57 5.82
CA LYS A 245 8.88 14.56 5.35
C LYS A 245 8.95 14.68 3.82
N LYS A 246 9.44 15.82 3.33
CA LYS A 246 9.68 16.02 1.88
C LYS A 246 11.04 15.45 1.49
N THR A 247 11.10 14.78 0.35
CA THR A 247 12.37 14.19 -0.12
C THR A 247 13.33 15.21 -0.71
N LEU A 248 12.83 16.26 -1.36
CA LEU A 248 13.68 17.23 -2.08
C LEU A 248 14.61 18.05 -1.15
N GLU A 249 14.26 18.24 0.12
CA GLU A 249 15.17 18.91 1.06
C GLU A 249 16.36 18.05 1.48
N LEU A 250 16.21 16.74 1.43
CA LEU A 250 17.33 15.82 1.71
C LEU A 250 18.40 15.91 0.63
N LEU A 251 18.04 16.32 -0.59
CA LEU A 251 19.00 16.52 -1.70
C LEU A 251 19.84 17.77 -1.48
N ALA A 252 19.27 18.81 -0.87
CA ALA A 252 19.93 20.08 -0.62
C ALA A 252 20.84 20.07 0.63
N GLN A 253 20.63 19.14 1.56
CA GLN A 253 21.42 19.00 2.79
C GLN A 253 22.64 18.06 2.64
N GLY A 254 22.83 17.46 1.46
CA GLY A 254 24.07 16.76 1.14
C GLY A 254 25.20 17.77 1.02
N ASP A 255 26.02 17.86 2.06
CA ASP A 255 27.24 18.67 2.21
C ASP A 255 28.33 18.21 1.21
N LEU A 256 28.06 18.43 -0.08
CA LEU A 256 29.06 18.42 -1.13
C LEU A 256 29.46 19.89 -1.31
N GLY A 257 30.60 20.27 -0.74
CA GLY A 257 31.12 21.64 -0.68
C GLY A 257 31.28 22.34 -2.03
N GLY A 258 30.17 22.75 -2.64
CA GLY A 258 30.10 23.39 -3.94
C GLY A 258 28.83 24.23 -4.09
N SER A 259 28.99 25.52 -3.87
CA SER A 259 28.14 26.68 -4.23
C SER A 259 26.60 26.53 -4.22
N PRO A 260 25.89 27.31 -3.36
CA PRO A 260 24.44 27.32 -3.30
C PRO A 260 23.85 28.14 -4.46
N SER A 261 23.41 27.47 -5.51
CA SER A 261 22.66 28.12 -6.60
C SER A 261 21.52 27.24 -7.14
N ILE A 262 20.77 26.59 -6.24
CA ILE A 262 19.47 26.02 -6.61
C ILE A 262 18.43 27.14 -6.40
N ARG A 263 18.21 27.93 -7.46
CA ARG A 263 17.12 28.93 -7.50
C ARG A 263 15.76 28.22 -7.50
N ARG A 264 14.75 28.92 -6.95
CA ARG A 264 13.34 28.49 -6.86
C ARG A 264 12.91 27.67 -8.08
N LEU A 265 12.62 26.39 -7.84
CA LEU A 265 11.96 25.49 -8.78
C LEU A 265 10.55 26.06 -9.04
N SER A 266 10.35 26.69 -10.19
CA SER A 266 9.02 27.01 -10.70
C SER A 266 8.31 25.70 -11.08
N SER A 267 6.99 25.69 -10.93
CA SER A 267 6.05 24.56 -11.12
C SER A 267 6.01 23.92 -12.51
N SER A 268 6.98 24.18 -13.39
CA SER A 268 7.08 23.59 -14.72
C SER A 268 8.22 22.58 -14.72
N CYS A 269 7.86 21.29 -14.81
CA CYS A 269 8.71 20.13 -15.07
C CYS A 269 10.16 20.23 -14.61
N MET A 270 10.46 19.59 -13.47
CA MET A 270 11.83 19.27 -13.07
C MET A 270 12.59 18.70 -14.27
N PRO A 271 13.79 19.20 -14.61
CA PRO A 271 14.61 18.62 -15.67
C PRO A 271 14.72 17.12 -15.44
N VAL A 272 14.58 16.32 -16.51
CA VAL A 272 14.67 14.84 -16.43
C VAL A 272 15.90 14.41 -15.61
N GLN A 273 17.00 15.15 -15.73
CA GLN A 273 18.23 14.98 -14.95
C GLN A 273 18.03 15.03 -13.42
N ASP A 274 17.35 16.06 -12.94
CA ASP A 274 17.08 16.28 -11.51
C ASP A 274 16.04 15.28 -11.02
N ALA A 275 15.04 14.97 -11.86
CA ALA A 275 14.02 13.97 -11.55
C ALA A 275 14.62 12.57 -11.40
N LEU A 276 15.57 12.18 -12.25
CA LEU A 276 16.22 10.87 -12.20
C LEU A 276 17.19 10.73 -11.02
N THR A 277 17.94 11.80 -10.71
CA THR A 277 18.83 11.84 -9.54
C THR A 277 18.03 11.86 -8.24
N ALA A 278 16.94 12.64 -8.21
CA ALA A 278 15.97 12.62 -7.12
C ALA A 278 15.38 11.22 -6.99
N VAL A 279 14.95 10.59 -8.08
CA VAL A 279 14.41 9.23 -8.11
C VAL A 279 15.41 8.22 -7.56
N GLN A 280 16.65 8.15 -8.02
CA GLN A 280 17.63 7.21 -7.45
C GLN A 280 17.82 7.39 -5.93
N ARG A 281 17.85 8.64 -5.47
CA ARG A 281 17.99 8.95 -4.05
C ARG A 281 16.70 8.66 -3.27
N ILE A 282 15.54 8.94 -3.86
CA ILE A 282 14.18 8.62 -3.38
C ILE A 282 13.99 7.11 -3.30
N LEU A 283 14.47 6.36 -4.29
CA LEU A 283 14.37 4.90 -4.37
C LEU A 283 15.29 4.26 -3.34
N GLY A 284 16.53 4.73 -3.23
CA GLY A 284 17.40 4.42 -2.11
C GLY A 284 16.75 4.76 -0.77
N TRP A 285 15.91 5.78 -0.71
CA TRP A 285 15.26 6.22 0.53
C TRP A 285 13.98 5.46 0.89
N LEU A 286 13.11 5.18 -0.08
CA LEU A 286 11.92 4.36 0.07
C LEU A 286 12.25 2.93 0.51
N THR A 287 13.38 2.39 0.02
CA THR A 287 13.88 1.11 0.52
C THR A 287 14.20 1.16 2.01
N ARG A 288 14.83 2.25 2.43
CA ARG A 288 15.29 2.45 3.81
C ARG A 288 14.11 2.48 4.78
N ILE A 289 12.96 2.92 4.29
CA ILE A 289 11.71 3.03 5.05
C ILE A 289 10.98 1.70 5.10
N ALA A 290 10.93 0.97 3.99
CA ALA A 290 10.38 -0.39 3.98
C ALA A 290 11.04 -1.28 5.05
N ILE A 291 12.37 -1.19 5.18
CA ILE A 291 13.13 -1.90 6.21
C ILE A 291 12.81 -1.39 7.62
N SER A 292 12.70 -0.07 7.81
CA SER A 292 12.38 0.54 9.10
C SER A 292 10.98 0.20 9.60
N TRP A 293 10.00 0.13 8.71
CA TRP A 293 8.61 -0.12 9.08
C TRP A 293 8.33 -1.55 9.46
N GLN A 294 8.91 -2.50 8.72
CA GLN A 294 8.83 -3.91 9.10
C GLN A 294 9.41 -4.13 10.51
N GLY A 295 10.41 -3.33 10.91
CA GLY A 295 10.96 -3.36 12.28
C GLY A 295 10.08 -2.69 13.33
N ALA A 296 9.47 -1.53 13.03
CA ALA A 296 8.63 -0.79 13.98
C ALA A 296 7.31 -1.50 14.29
N GLU A 297 6.76 -2.23 13.31
CA GLU A 297 5.52 -3.00 13.47
C GLU A 297 5.67 -4.15 14.49
N LEU A 298 6.84 -4.80 14.51
CA LEU A 298 7.18 -5.83 15.51
C LEU A 298 7.30 -5.29 16.93
N TYR A 299 7.66 -4.01 17.09
CA TYR A 299 7.83 -3.39 18.40
C TYR A 299 6.47 -3.03 19.02
N LEU A 300 5.54 -2.52 18.22
CA LEU A 300 4.18 -2.14 18.68
C LEU A 300 3.30 -3.36 19.01
N GLU A 301 3.49 -4.50 18.34
CA GLU A 301 2.77 -5.75 18.67
C GLU A 301 3.31 -6.40 19.97
N SER A 302 4.57 -6.13 20.36
CA SER A 302 5.20 -6.80 21.52
C SER A 302 4.82 -6.22 22.89
N ASP A 303 4.43 -4.95 22.97
CA ASP A 303 4.09 -4.28 24.24
C ASP A 303 2.66 -4.57 24.74
N GLY A 304 1.87 -5.38 24.01
CA GLY A 304 0.46 -5.65 24.30
C GLY A 304 0.15 -6.90 25.14
N GLU A 305 1.11 -7.78 25.40
CA GLU A 305 0.84 -9.15 25.89
C GLU A 305 1.35 -9.49 27.30
N GLU A 306 1.48 -8.52 28.20
CA GLU A 306 1.61 -8.79 29.65
C GLU A 306 0.29 -8.54 30.38
N ARG A 307 -0.66 -9.48 30.27
CA ARG A 307 -1.73 -9.65 31.28
C ARG A 307 -2.36 -11.03 31.23
N ASN A 308 -2.33 -11.69 32.38
CA ASN A 308 -3.09 -12.87 32.80
C ASN A 308 -2.56 -14.25 32.35
N GLY A 309 -1.43 -14.66 32.93
CA GLY A 309 -1.34 -15.85 33.80
C GLY A 309 -1.94 -17.20 33.38
N LEU A 310 -2.20 -17.45 32.09
CA LEU A 310 -2.63 -18.74 31.56
C LEU A 310 -1.84 -19.05 30.29
N THR A 311 -0.81 -19.88 30.46
CA THR A 311 0.06 -20.38 29.40
C THR A 311 -0.71 -21.35 28.50
N LEU A 312 -1.46 -20.82 27.54
CA LEU A 312 -1.90 -21.57 26.37
C LEU A 312 -0.78 -21.50 25.33
N SER A 313 0.05 -22.53 25.24
CA SER A 313 1.09 -22.61 24.23
C SER A 313 0.45 -22.77 22.85
N ARG A 314 0.13 -21.64 22.20
CA ARG A 314 0.02 -21.59 20.75
C ARG A 314 1.44 -21.58 20.20
N THR A 315 1.92 -22.74 19.78
CA THR A 315 3.12 -22.83 18.95
C THR A 315 2.83 -22.10 17.64
N TRP A 316 3.23 -20.84 17.56
CA TRP A 316 3.39 -20.12 16.31
C TRP A 316 4.54 -20.78 15.55
N ARG A 317 4.23 -21.46 14.44
CA ARG A 317 5.25 -21.84 13.45
C ARG A 317 5.59 -20.60 12.64
N THR A 318 6.44 -19.74 13.19
CA THR A 318 7.24 -18.83 12.38
C THR A 318 8.25 -19.68 11.62
N SER A 319 8.03 -19.86 10.32
CA SER A 319 9.06 -20.39 9.42
C SER A 319 10.10 -19.29 9.18
N LEU A 320 10.88 -18.97 10.21
CA LEU A 320 12.12 -18.21 10.11
C LEU A 320 13.27 -19.19 10.34
N PHE A 321 14.11 -19.34 9.33
CA PHE A 321 15.34 -20.11 9.36
C PHE A 321 16.19 -19.68 10.57
N ARG A 322 16.20 -20.52 11.60
CA ARG A 322 17.13 -20.43 12.72
C ARG A 322 18.45 -21.06 12.27
N TRP A 323 19.47 -20.23 12.03
CA TRP A 323 20.86 -20.69 11.99
C TRP A 323 21.33 -20.84 13.44
N GLU A 324 21.32 -22.06 13.96
CA GLU A 324 22.10 -22.40 15.14
C GLU A 324 23.44 -22.99 14.70
N VAL A 325 24.52 -22.32 15.10
CA VAL A 325 25.85 -22.92 15.15
C VAL A 325 25.81 -23.96 16.25
N ASN A 326 25.71 -25.24 15.88
CA ASN A 326 26.08 -26.34 16.75
C ASN A 326 27.02 -27.29 16.02
N LYS A 327 28.25 -27.33 16.52
CA LYS A 327 29.25 -28.33 16.22
C LYS A 327 28.82 -29.63 16.93
N LEU A 328 28.96 -30.74 16.20
CA LEU A 328 29.13 -32.13 16.64
C LEU A 328 27.92 -33.08 16.63
N PHE A 329 28.14 -34.16 15.88
CA PHE A 329 27.52 -35.48 15.80
C PHE A 329 26.15 -35.65 15.10
N GLY A 330 26.23 -36.12 13.86
CA GLY A 330 25.74 -37.47 13.55
C GLY A 330 24.45 -37.61 12.74
N LYS A 331 24.61 -38.12 11.51
CA LYS A 331 23.63 -38.76 10.61
C LYS A 331 22.63 -37.87 9.88
N VAL A 332 22.86 -37.79 8.56
CA VAL A 332 21.95 -37.34 7.52
C VAL A 332 21.07 -38.52 7.10
N GLU A 333 19.74 -38.35 7.09
CA GLU A 333 18.84 -39.20 6.30
C GLU A 333 17.87 -38.32 5.49
N ALA A 334 18.03 -38.42 4.16
CA ALA A 334 17.10 -38.12 3.07
C ALA A 334 16.43 -36.73 2.97
N LEU A 335 16.92 -35.92 2.02
CA LEU A 335 16.16 -34.84 1.38
C LEU A 335 15.25 -35.42 0.27
N ARG A 336 13.93 -35.18 0.36
CA ARG A 336 13.01 -35.29 -0.78
C ARG A 336 12.61 -33.90 -1.26
N PHE A 337 12.80 -33.65 -2.55
CA PHE A 337 12.28 -32.46 -3.22
C PHE A 337 10.79 -32.66 -3.55
N PHE A 338 9.99 -31.63 -3.32
CA PHE A 338 8.70 -31.47 -4.01
C PHE A 338 8.68 -30.11 -4.69
N ASN A 339 8.61 -30.17 -6.02
CA ASN A 339 8.21 -29.09 -6.90
C ASN A 339 6.67 -29.11 -6.98
N TRP A 340 6.00 -27.98 -6.82
CA TRP A 340 4.55 -27.91 -7.09
C TRP A 340 4.20 -26.63 -7.85
N ASN A 341 4.15 -26.77 -9.18
CA ASN A 341 3.25 -26.00 -10.03
C ASN A 341 1.86 -26.64 -9.98
N GLY A 342 0.81 -25.84 -9.83
CA GLY A 342 -0.51 -26.24 -10.31
C GLY A 342 -1.68 -25.87 -9.40
N TYR A 343 -2.40 -24.84 -9.82
CA TYR A 343 -3.82 -24.63 -9.54
C TYR A 343 -4.64 -25.90 -9.84
N GLN A 344 -5.38 -26.40 -8.85
CA GLN A 344 -6.78 -26.83 -8.95
C GLN A 344 -7.27 -27.22 -7.54
N SER A 345 -8.14 -26.40 -6.96
CA SER A 345 -8.85 -26.73 -5.72
C SER A 345 -10.06 -27.61 -6.05
N ALA A 346 -9.99 -28.89 -5.74
CA ALA A 346 -11.15 -29.75 -5.57
C ALA A 346 -11.01 -30.46 -4.21
N ASN A 347 -11.74 -29.99 -3.20
CA ASN A 347 -11.83 -30.66 -1.92
C ASN A 347 -12.69 -31.92 -2.07
N LYS A 348 -12.05 -33.09 -1.94
CA LYS A 348 -12.73 -34.39 -1.91
C LYS A 348 -12.70 -34.92 -0.48
N TRP A 349 -13.87 -34.96 0.15
CA TRP A 349 -14.07 -35.67 1.41
C TRP A 349 -14.40 -37.13 1.09
N HIS A 350 -13.67 -38.06 1.71
CA HIS A 350 -13.97 -39.48 1.68
C HIS A 350 -14.61 -39.89 3.00
N SER A 351 -15.89 -40.26 2.96
CA SER A 351 -16.51 -41.16 3.92
C SER A 351 -16.90 -42.44 3.19
N GLY A 352 -16.62 -43.59 3.82
CA GLY A 352 -16.82 -44.91 3.23
C GLY A 352 -18.28 -45.25 2.89
N ASN A 353 -18.37 -46.28 2.05
CA ASN A 353 -19.56 -47.00 1.58
C ASN A 353 -20.27 -46.46 0.33
N SER A 354 -20.02 -47.20 -0.74
CA SER A 354 -20.71 -47.39 -2.01
C SER A 354 -22.21 -47.00 -2.07
N SER A 355 -22.48 -45.87 -2.72
CA SER A 355 -23.65 -45.60 -3.57
C SER A 355 -23.42 -44.34 -4.40
N PRO A 356 -24.00 -44.21 -5.62
CA PRO A 356 -23.67 -43.12 -6.53
C PRO A 356 -24.20 -41.78 -6.03
N SER A 357 -23.31 -40.80 -5.89
CA SER A 357 -23.61 -39.44 -5.43
C SER A 357 -24.41 -38.65 -6.48
N LEU A 358 -25.58 -38.14 -6.09
CA LEU A 358 -26.36 -37.16 -6.84
C LEU A 358 -25.72 -35.77 -6.73
N GLN A 359 -25.26 -35.21 -7.85
CA GLN A 359 -24.90 -33.79 -7.94
C GLN A 359 -26.15 -32.93 -8.09
N LYS A 360 -26.33 -31.95 -7.20
CA LYS A 360 -27.34 -30.89 -7.32
C LYS A 360 -26.67 -29.64 -7.87
N PHE A 361 -27.30 -29.03 -8.87
CA PHE A 361 -26.85 -27.75 -9.43
C PHE A 361 -27.81 -26.64 -8.97
N TYR A 362 -27.24 -25.54 -8.51
CA TYR A 362 -27.96 -24.33 -8.13
C TYR A 362 -27.63 -23.23 -9.15
N ASN A 363 -28.63 -22.39 -9.46
CA ASN A 363 -28.40 -21.20 -10.29
C ASN A 363 -27.88 -20.03 -9.44
N ARG A 364 -27.50 -18.93 -10.10
CA ARG A 364 -26.96 -17.70 -9.46
C ARG A 364 -27.91 -17.03 -8.45
N SER A 365 -29.18 -17.41 -8.39
CA SER A 365 -30.16 -16.91 -7.40
C SER A 365 -30.39 -17.90 -6.24
N GLY A 366 -29.60 -18.96 -6.11
CA GLY A 366 -29.69 -19.92 -5.01
C GLY A 366 -30.92 -20.82 -5.04
N THR A 367 -31.64 -20.90 -6.16
CA THR A 367 -32.87 -21.69 -6.27
C THR A 367 -32.59 -23.08 -6.86
N LEU A 368 -33.17 -24.13 -6.27
CA LEU A 368 -32.92 -25.52 -6.65
C LEU A 368 -33.55 -25.85 -8.02
N GLY A 369 -32.73 -26.13 -9.03
CA GLY A 369 -33.18 -26.59 -10.34
C GLY A 369 -33.67 -28.04 -10.31
N SER A 370 -34.69 -28.36 -11.12
CA SER A 370 -35.36 -29.67 -11.12
C SER A 370 -34.44 -30.83 -11.54
N THR A 371 -34.60 -31.98 -10.87
CA THR A 371 -33.89 -33.22 -11.17
C THR A 371 -34.51 -33.94 -12.37
N LYS A 372 -33.76 -34.09 -13.48
CA LYS A 372 -34.11 -35.00 -14.58
C LYS A 372 -33.25 -36.26 -14.55
N LYS A 373 -33.90 -37.43 -14.39
CA LYS A 373 -33.33 -38.75 -14.73
C LYS A 373 -33.17 -38.84 -16.25
N ARG A 374 -31.96 -39.13 -16.74
CA ARG A 374 -31.69 -39.36 -18.16
C ARG A 374 -31.67 -40.86 -18.44
N ALA A 375 -32.68 -41.33 -19.17
CA ALA A 375 -32.69 -42.64 -19.81
C ALA A 375 -31.98 -42.56 -21.18
N ALA A 376 -31.46 -43.71 -21.63
CA ALA A 376 -30.72 -43.90 -22.87
C ALA A 376 -31.58 -43.64 -24.13
N ASN A 377 -30.99 -42.95 -25.12
CA ASN A 377 -31.01 -43.24 -26.56
C ASN A 377 -30.56 -42.01 -27.37
N ALA A 378 -29.75 -42.26 -28.41
CA ALA A 378 -29.10 -41.28 -29.31
C ALA A 378 -30.10 -40.60 -30.29
N PRO A 379 -29.71 -39.59 -31.11
CA PRO A 379 -28.82 -39.80 -32.26
C PRO A 379 -27.80 -38.68 -32.59
N ASN A 380 -26.86 -39.09 -33.43
CA ASN A 380 -25.77 -38.43 -34.15
C ASN A 380 -25.90 -36.92 -34.49
N PHE A 381 -24.81 -36.19 -34.24
CA PHE A 381 -24.37 -35.08 -35.10
C PHE A 381 -22.88 -35.21 -35.42
N ASN A 382 -22.58 -35.19 -36.72
CA ASN A 382 -21.24 -35.16 -37.29
C ASN A 382 -20.54 -33.84 -36.96
N ILE A 383 -19.33 -33.92 -36.39
CA ILE A 383 -18.36 -32.83 -36.44
C ILE A 383 -17.03 -33.40 -36.97
N ILE A 384 -16.56 -32.76 -38.03
CA ILE A 384 -15.35 -33.02 -38.80
C ILE A 384 -14.11 -32.86 -37.91
N PRO A 385 -13.15 -33.80 -37.88
CA PRO A 385 -11.91 -33.59 -37.14
C PRO A 385 -10.95 -32.69 -37.92
N GLN A 386 -10.57 -31.55 -37.33
CA GLN A 386 -9.39 -30.81 -37.78
C GLN A 386 -8.12 -31.49 -37.26
N LYS A 387 -7.22 -31.76 -38.20
CA LYS A 387 -5.92 -32.39 -38.05
C LYS A 387 -4.94 -31.37 -37.46
N ILE A 388 -4.48 -31.58 -36.22
CA ILE A 388 -3.33 -30.87 -35.66
C ILE A 388 -2.08 -31.60 -36.16
N ILE A 389 -1.28 -30.92 -36.98
CA ILE A 389 0.05 -31.36 -37.38
C ILE A 389 1.03 -30.75 -36.38
N ILE A 390 1.74 -31.60 -35.65
CA ILE A 390 2.95 -31.23 -34.92
C ILE A 390 4.11 -31.48 -35.89
N THR A 391 4.83 -30.42 -36.27
CA THR A 391 6.17 -30.57 -36.85
C THR A 391 7.20 -30.18 -35.80
N SER A 392 8.10 -31.10 -35.52
CA SER A 392 9.39 -30.85 -34.90
C SER A 392 10.41 -30.53 -35.99
N ASP A 393 11.01 -29.35 -35.93
CA ASP A 393 12.45 -29.09 -36.06
C ASP A 393 12.75 -27.66 -35.56
#